data_AF-H9BF87-F1
#
_entry.id   AF-H9BF87-F1
#
_cell.length_a   1.000
_cell.length_b   1.000
_cell.length_c   1.000
_cell.angle_alpha   90.00
_cell.angle_beta   90.00
_cell.angle_gamma   90.00
#
_symmetry.space_group_name_H-M   'P 1'
#
loop_
_entity.id
_entity.type
_entity.pdbx_description
1 polymer ?
#
loop_
_entity_poly.entity_id
_entity_poly.type
_entity_poly.pdbx_seq_one_letter_code
_entity_poly.pdbx_strand_id
1 'polypeptide(L)'
;VNVASQCGLTNSNYTELAQLYEKYKTQGLEILAFPCNQFGAQEPGTNDEIVEFACTRFKAEYPIFDKVDVNGDKAAPIYKFLKSSKGGLFGDSIKWNFSKFLVDKEGKVVVRYDTTIAQASIEKDVKKL
;
A
#
# COMPACT_ATOMS: atom_id res chain seq x y z
N VAL A 1 -1.47 1.59 -0.62
CA VAL A 1 -0.65 0.35 -0.52
C VAL A 1 -1.50 -0.72 0.14
N ASN A 2 -1.57 -1.95 -0.39
CA ASN A 2 -2.25 -3.04 0.35
C ASN A 2 -1.27 -3.65 1.36
N VAL A 3 -1.64 -3.76 2.63
CA VAL A 3 -0.73 -4.16 3.71
C VAL A 3 -1.21 -5.44 4.40
N ALA A 4 -0.27 -6.09 5.09
CA ALA A 4 -0.50 -7.26 5.92
C ALA A 4 0.53 -7.32 7.06
N SER A 5 0.19 -7.93 8.18
CA SER A 5 0.90 -7.91 9.45
C SER A 5 1.70 -9.20 9.67
N GLN A 6 1.25 -10.30 9.06
CA GLN A 6 1.87 -11.63 9.17
C GLN A 6 2.54 -12.08 7.86
N CYS A 7 2.91 -11.12 7.01
CA CYS A 7 3.67 -11.40 5.80
C CYS A 7 5.18 -11.40 6.07
N GLY A 8 5.95 -12.27 5.40
CA GLY A 8 7.41 -12.28 5.50
C GLY A 8 8.09 -10.97 5.08
N LEU A 9 7.37 -10.10 4.36
CA LEU A 9 7.83 -8.80 3.89
C LEU A 9 7.30 -7.63 4.72
N THR A 10 6.57 -7.90 5.82
CA THR A 10 5.97 -6.87 6.68
C THR A 10 7.01 -5.93 7.27
N ASN A 11 8.08 -6.49 7.83
CA ASN A 11 9.08 -5.69 8.54
C ASN A 11 9.75 -4.66 7.63
N SER A 12 10.22 -5.08 6.45
CA SER A 12 10.84 -4.15 5.51
C SER A 12 9.83 -3.13 5.00
N ASN A 13 8.67 -3.58 4.52
CA ASN A 13 7.71 -2.67 3.90
C ASN A 13 7.17 -1.61 4.85
N TYR A 14 6.75 -1.96 6.07
CA TYR A 14 6.26 -0.95 7.01
C TYR A 14 7.37 0.03 7.43
N THR A 15 8.60 -0.46 7.65
CA THR A 15 9.75 0.38 8.00
C THR A 15 10.07 1.37 6.87
N GLU A 16 10.16 0.88 5.64
CA GLU A 16 10.44 1.69 4.45
C GLU A 16 9.34 2.72 4.19
N LEU A 17 8.07 2.34 4.37
CA LEU A 17 6.93 3.26 4.25
C LEU A 17 6.97 4.35 5.33
N ALA A 18 7.26 3.99 6.59
CA ALA A 18 7.37 4.95 7.68
C ALA A 18 8.50 5.96 7.43
N GLN A 19 9.67 5.48 7.00
CA GLN A 19 10.80 6.34 6.63
C GLN A 19 10.48 7.26 5.44
N LEU A 20 9.81 6.73 4.42
CA LEU A 20 9.40 7.52 3.25
C LEU A 20 8.40 8.60 3.67
N TYR A 21 7.41 8.24 4.48
CA TYR A 21 6.40 9.18 4.97
C TYR A 21 7.03 10.28 5.83
N GLU A 22 7.86 9.92 6.80
CA GLU A 22 8.54 10.89 7.67
C GLU A 22 9.31 11.94 6.88
N LYS A 23 9.99 11.50 5.81
CA LYS A 23 10.80 12.37 4.96
C LYS A 23 9.99 13.32 4.08
N TYR A 24 8.80 12.93 3.63
CA TYR A 24 8.05 13.63 2.59
C TYR A 24 6.64 14.10 2.98
N LYS A 25 6.14 13.77 4.17
CA LYS A 25 4.80 14.19 4.63
C LYS A 25 4.63 15.71 4.60
N THR A 26 5.65 16.45 5.00
CA THR A 26 5.66 17.93 4.95
C THR A 26 5.80 18.52 3.55
N GLN A 27 6.11 17.68 2.56
CA GLN A 27 6.23 18.03 1.14
C GLN A 27 4.98 17.59 0.34
N GLY A 28 3.93 17.13 1.02
CA GLY A 28 2.65 16.76 0.44
C GLY A 28 2.53 15.29 0.01
N LEU A 29 3.46 14.42 0.41
CA LEU A 29 3.28 12.98 0.24
C LEU A 29 2.31 12.43 1.28
N GLU A 30 1.24 11.77 0.83
CA GLU A 30 0.40 10.95 1.69
C GLU A 30 0.51 9.46 1.34
N ILE A 31 0.60 8.63 2.37
CA ILE A 31 0.55 7.17 2.23
C ILE A 31 -0.81 6.69 2.74
N LEU A 32 -1.55 5.97 1.89
CA LEU A 32 -2.82 5.36 2.28
C LEU A 32 -2.63 3.84 2.39
N ALA A 33 -2.72 3.30 3.60
CA ALA A 33 -2.55 1.87 3.85
C ALA A 33 -3.91 1.16 3.98
N PHE A 34 -4.10 0.11 3.18
CA PHE A 34 -5.33 -0.68 3.12
C PHE A 34 -5.03 -2.12 3.53
N PRO A 35 -5.34 -2.52 4.77
CA PRO A 35 -5.18 -3.91 5.20
C PRO A 35 -6.00 -4.86 4.32
N CYS A 36 -5.47 -6.03 4.00
CA CYS A 36 -6.14 -7.00 3.14
C CYS A 36 -5.76 -8.44 3.49
N ASN A 37 -6.77 -9.29 3.69
CA ASN A 37 -6.55 -10.69 4.10
C ASN A 37 -6.57 -11.69 2.92
N GLN A 38 -6.64 -11.22 1.67
CA GLN A 38 -6.79 -12.09 0.50
C GLN A 38 -5.52 -12.87 0.13
N PHE A 39 -4.37 -12.53 0.71
CA PHE A 39 -3.07 -13.09 0.36
C PHE A 39 -2.52 -13.94 1.51
N GLY A 40 -2.71 -15.25 1.41
CA GLY A 40 -2.23 -16.21 2.41
C GLY A 40 -2.85 -16.04 3.80
N ALA A 41 -3.99 -15.37 3.91
CA ALA A 41 -4.63 -15.02 5.18
C ALA A 41 -3.68 -14.29 6.16
N GLN A 42 -2.79 -13.44 5.64
CA GLN A 42 -1.73 -12.77 6.41
C GLN A 42 -2.17 -11.49 7.13
N GLU A 43 -3.47 -11.18 7.11
CA GLU A 43 -4.10 -10.07 7.84
C GLU A 43 -5.35 -10.52 8.62
N PRO A 44 -5.22 -11.48 9.55
CA PRO A 44 -6.36 -12.11 10.22
C PRO A 44 -7.00 -11.21 11.29
N GLY A 45 -6.25 -10.25 11.85
CA GLY A 45 -6.69 -9.38 12.94
C GLY A 45 -7.86 -8.47 12.58
N THR A 46 -8.48 -7.91 13.62
CA THR A 46 -9.46 -6.82 13.55
C THR A 46 -8.80 -5.50 13.14
N ASN A 47 -9.59 -4.51 12.71
CA ASN A 47 -9.04 -3.20 12.30
C ASN A 47 -8.24 -2.55 13.45
N ASP A 48 -8.75 -2.62 14.69
CA ASP A 48 -8.07 -2.06 15.87
C ASP A 48 -6.71 -2.75 16.14
N GLU A 49 -6.66 -4.08 16.07
CA GLU A 49 -5.41 -4.84 16.25
C GLU A 49 -4.38 -4.50 15.16
N ILE A 50 -4.83 -4.27 13.92
CA ILE A 50 -3.97 -3.92 12.79
C ILE A 50 -3.37 -2.52 12.97
N VAL A 51 -4.20 -1.54 13.35
CA VAL A 51 -3.75 -0.18 13.64
C VAL A 51 -2.76 -0.19 14.80
N GLU A 52 -3.09 -0.86 15.91
CA GLU A 52 -2.21 -0.97 17.06
C GLU A 52 -0.88 -1.62 16.66
N PHE A 53 -0.91 -2.71 15.91
CA PHE A 53 0.29 -3.38 15.41
C PHE A 53 1.19 -2.43 14.61
N ALA A 54 0.63 -1.73 13.63
CA ALA A 54 1.39 -0.86 12.73
C ALA A 54 1.95 0.37 13.46
N CYS A 55 1.14 1.04 14.28
CA CYS A 55 1.52 2.24 15.00
C CYS A 55 2.51 1.94 16.14
N THR A 56 2.33 0.85 16.88
CA THR A 56 3.25 0.53 17.99
C THR A 56 4.60 0.02 17.49
N ARG A 57 4.59 -0.92 16.55
CA ARG A 57 5.79 -1.64 16.09
C ARG A 57 6.61 -0.82 15.10
N PHE A 58 5.94 -0.13 14.17
CA PHE A 58 6.61 0.55 13.06
C PHE A 58 6.51 2.06 13.12
N LYS A 59 5.83 2.61 14.14
CA LYS A 59 5.59 4.06 14.27
C LYS A 59 4.94 4.61 13.00
N ALA A 60 4.01 3.85 12.42
CA ALA A 60 3.26 4.31 11.27
C ALA A 60 2.40 5.53 11.66
N GLU A 61 2.70 6.68 11.05
CA GLU A 61 1.97 7.93 11.24
C GLU A 61 1.00 8.24 10.09
N TYR A 62 1.06 7.44 9.02
CA TYR A 62 0.18 7.58 7.87
C TYR A 62 -1.18 6.89 8.09
N PRO A 63 -2.26 7.33 7.41
CA PRO A 63 -3.58 6.71 7.53
C PRO A 63 -3.59 5.21 7.20
N ILE A 64 -4.14 4.44 8.14
CA ILE A 64 -4.48 3.03 7.98
C ILE A 64 -6.00 2.92 7.98
N PHE A 65 -6.55 2.44 6.88
CA PHE A 65 -8.00 2.28 6.69
C PHE A 65 -8.48 0.92 7.21
N ASP A 66 -9.80 0.75 7.25
CA ASP A 66 -10.42 -0.55 7.47
C ASP A 66 -9.94 -1.59 6.45
N LYS A 67 -9.97 -2.85 6.87
CA LYS A 67 -9.65 -3.98 6.01
C LYS A 67 -10.59 -4.05 4.80
N VAL A 68 -10.02 -4.20 3.61
CA VAL A 68 -10.76 -4.28 2.35
C VAL A 68 -10.30 -5.44 1.47
N ASP A 69 -11.19 -5.87 0.60
CA ASP A 69 -10.81 -6.71 -0.54
C ASP A 69 -10.21 -5.84 -1.65
N VAL A 70 -9.15 -6.33 -2.29
CA VAL A 70 -8.47 -5.64 -3.41
C VAL A 70 -8.67 -6.35 -4.75
N ASN A 71 -9.08 -7.61 -4.70
CA ASN A 71 -9.41 -8.46 -5.84
C ASN A 71 -10.84 -9.01 -5.77
N GLY A 72 -11.34 -9.49 -6.90
CA GLY A 72 -12.69 -10.05 -7.04
C GLY A 72 -13.79 -9.00 -7.10
N ASP A 73 -15.04 -9.47 -7.14
CA ASP A 73 -16.23 -8.62 -7.34
C ASP A 73 -16.46 -7.66 -6.17
N LYS A 74 -16.05 -8.08 -4.97
CA LYS A 74 -16.14 -7.30 -3.73
C LYS A 74 -14.96 -6.34 -3.53
N ALA A 75 -14.03 -6.26 -4.48
CA ALA A 75 -12.91 -5.33 -4.37
C ALA A 75 -13.41 -3.90 -4.13
N ALA A 76 -12.77 -3.20 -3.20
CA ALA A 76 -13.09 -1.81 -2.90
C ALA A 76 -13.02 -0.95 -4.17
N PRO A 77 -13.92 0.04 -4.35
CA PRO A 77 -13.96 0.87 -5.55
C PRO A 77 -12.62 1.51 -5.91
N ILE A 78 -11.85 1.95 -4.90
CA ILE A 78 -10.52 2.51 -5.09
C ILE A 78 -9.55 1.50 -5.74
N TYR A 79 -9.58 0.23 -5.33
CA TYR A 79 -8.73 -0.80 -5.93
C TYR A 79 -9.21 -1.20 -7.34
N LYS A 80 -10.51 -1.15 -7.62
CA LYS A 80 -11.02 -1.30 -8.99
C LYS A 80 -10.46 -0.19 -9.90
N PHE A 81 -10.52 1.07 -9.44
CA PHE A 81 -9.93 2.21 -10.15
C PHE A 81 -8.42 2.04 -10.36
N LEU A 82 -7.65 1.86 -9.29
CA LEU A 82 -6.19 1.75 -9.33
C LEU A 82 -5.70 0.64 -10.28
N LYS A 83 -6.32 -0.54 -10.19
CA LYS A 83 -6.00 -1.68 -11.06
C LYS A 83 -6.36 -1.39 -12.52
N SER A 84 -7.50 -0.77 -12.80
CA SER A 84 -7.90 -0.43 -14.17
C SER A 84 -6.96 0.59 -14.84
N SER A 85 -6.40 1.53 -14.06
CA SER A 85 -5.49 2.56 -14.61
C SER A 85 -4.10 2.05 -14.96
N LYS A 86 -3.62 1.02 -14.23
CA LYS A 86 -2.29 0.42 -14.41
C LYS A 86 -2.35 -1.11 -14.38
N GLY A 87 -3.30 -1.66 -15.13
CA GLY A 87 -3.44 -3.09 -15.38
C GLY A 87 -2.49 -3.55 -16.50
N GLY A 88 -2.01 -4.78 -16.43
CA GLY A 88 -1.23 -5.39 -17.51
C GLY A 88 -2.13 -6.05 -18.55
N LEU A 89 -1.56 -6.39 -19.71
CA LEU A 89 -2.23 -7.16 -20.77
C LEU A 89 -2.76 -8.52 -20.29
N PHE A 90 -2.19 -9.08 -19.23
CA PHE A 90 -2.53 -10.39 -18.65
C PHE A 90 -3.40 -10.27 -17.38
N GLY A 91 -4.14 -9.18 -17.26
CA GLY A 91 -5.03 -8.88 -16.14
C GLY A 91 -4.45 -7.87 -15.16
N ASP A 92 -5.33 -7.35 -14.31
CA ASP A 92 -5.07 -6.21 -13.44
C ASP A 92 -4.98 -6.60 -11.95
N SER A 93 -5.27 -7.86 -11.62
CA SER A 93 -5.30 -8.36 -10.24
C SER A 93 -4.02 -8.07 -9.46
N ILE A 94 -4.18 -7.69 -8.19
CA ILE A 94 -3.07 -7.59 -7.24
C ILE A 94 -2.52 -8.99 -6.98
N LYS A 95 -1.21 -9.17 -7.07
CA LYS A 95 -0.57 -10.50 -7.00
C LYS A 95 -0.20 -10.89 -5.57
N TRP A 96 0.13 -9.92 -4.72
CA TRP A 96 0.53 -10.17 -3.34
C TRP A 96 0.39 -8.94 -2.44
N ASN A 97 0.69 -9.11 -1.14
CA ASN A 97 0.82 -8.04 -0.16
C ASN A 97 1.85 -7.00 -0.61
N PHE A 98 1.65 -5.74 -0.19
CA PHE A 98 2.52 -4.60 -0.47
C PHE A 98 2.69 -4.25 -1.95
N SER A 99 1.66 -4.43 -2.78
CA SER A 99 1.60 -3.72 -4.05
C SER A 99 1.33 -2.23 -3.79
N LYS A 100 2.05 -1.36 -4.49
CA LYS A 100 1.94 0.10 -4.33
C LYS A 100 1.43 0.73 -5.61
N PHE A 101 0.71 1.84 -5.45
CA PHE A 101 0.32 2.70 -6.55
C PHE A 101 0.77 4.11 -6.17
N LEU A 102 1.44 4.78 -7.09
CA LEU A 102 1.73 6.21 -6.96
C LEU A 102 0.69 6.98 -7.77
N VAL A 103 0.06 7.94 -7.10
CA VAL A 103 -0.98 8.80 -7.64
C VAL A 103 -0.46 10.24 -7.50
N ASP A 104 -0.55 11.02 -8.57
CA ASP A 104 -0.13 12.42 -8.54
C ASP A 104 -1.19 13.35 -7.93
N LYS A 105 -0.86 14.64 -7.83
CA LYS A 105 -1.73 15.67 -7.23
C LYS A 105 -3.02 15.93 -8.03
N GLU A 106 -3.10 15.47 -9.28
CA GLU A 106 -4.29 15.54 -10.12
C GLU A 106 -5.16 14.27 -10.00
N GLY A 107 -4.74 13.29 -9.18
CA GLY A 107 -5.46 12.04 -8.97
C GLY A 107 -5.17 10.98 -10.03
N LYS A 108 -4.16 11.18 -10.90
CA LYS A 108 -3.81 10.22 -11.94
C LYS A 108 -2.84 9.18 -11.41
N VAL A 109 -3.13 7.91 -11.68
CA VAL A 109 -2.23 6.80 -11.34
C VAL A 109 -1.01 6.82 -12.27
N VAL A 110 0.15 7.20 -11.75
CA VAL A 110 1.37 7.35 -12.56
C VAL A 110 2.12 6.03 -12.69
N VAL A 111 2.21 5.25 -11.60
CA VAL A 111 2.99 4.00 -11.53
C VAL A 111 2.30 3.00 -10.61
N ARG A 112 2.41 1.72 -10.95
CA ARG A 112 2.13 0.58 -10.07
C ARG A 112 3.44 -0.14 -9.80
N TYR A 113 3.72 -0.40 -8.54
CA TYR A 113 4.91 -1.14 -8.10
C TYR A 113 4.52 -2.49 -7.54
N ASP A 114 5.31 -3.50 -7.90
CA ASP A 114 5.23 -4.82 -7.28
C ASP A 114 5.82 -4.82 -5.86
N THR A 115 5.57 -5.92 -5.15
CA THR A 115 5.89 -6.11 -3.75
C THR A 115 7.36 -5.85 -3.39
N THR A 116 8.29 -6.31 -4.23
CA THR A 116 9.74 -6.31 -3.96
C THR A 116 10.49 -5.12 -4.61
N ILE A 117 9.78 -4.07 -5.01
CA ILE A 117 10.44 -2.88 -5.55
C ILE A 117 11.33 -2.23 -4.47
N ALA A 118 12.52 -1.76 -4.85
CA ALA A 118 13.38 -1.02 -3.95
C ALA A 118 12.77 0.35 -3.59
N GLN A 119 12.78 0.72 -2.31
CA GLN A 119 12.30 2.03 -1.83
C GLN A 119 12.93 3.21 -2.60
N ALA A 120 14.22 3.13 -2.94
CA ALA A 120 14.91 4.17 -3.71
C ALA A 120 14.26 4.44 -5.08
N SER A 121 13.67 3.41 -5.71
CA SER A 121 12.94 3.59 -6.97
C SER A 121 11.63 4.34 -6.76
N ILE A 122 10.89 4.02 -5.69
CA ILE A 122 9.67 4.75 -5.31
C ILE A 122 10.02 6.21 -4.99
N GLU A 123 11.04 6.44 -4.15
CA GLU A 123 11.47 7.78 -3.76
C GLU A 123 11.89 8.63 -4.96
N LYS A 124 12.58 8.04 -5.94
CA LYS A 124 12.95 8.73 -7.18
C LYS A 124 11.73 9.24 -7.94
N ASP A 125 10.64 8.50 -7.95
CA ASP A 125 9.42 8.89 -8.66
C ASP A 125 8.58 9.87 -7.85
N VAL A 126 8.51 9.71 -6.52
CA VAL A 126 7.87 10.69 -5.62
C VAL A 126 8.48 12.08 -5.81
N LYS A 127 9.81 12.19 -5.91
CA LYS A 127 10.51 13.48 -6.11
C LYS A 127 10.20 14.19 -7.44
N LYS A 128 9.59 13.51 -8.41
CA LYS A 128 9.25 14.08 -9.72
C LYS A 128 7.86 14.72 -9.75
N LEU A 129 7.07 14.59 -8.68
CA LEU A 129 5.68 15.07 -8.55
C LEU A 129 5.58 16.25 -7.57
#